data_AF-A0A2A4KR24-F1
#
_entry.id   AF-A0A2A4KR24-F1
#
_cell.length_a   1.000
_cell.length_b   1.000
_cell.length_c   1.000
_cell.angle_alpha   90.00
_cell.angle_beta   90.00
_cell.angle_gamma   90.00
#
_symmetry.space_group_name_H-M   'P 1'
#
loop_
_entity.id
_entity.type
_entity.pdbx_description
1 polymer ?
#
loop_
_entity_poly.entity_id
_entity_poly.type
_entity_poly.pdbx_seq_one_letter_code
_entity_poly.pdbx_strand_id
1 'polypeptide(L)'
;MKTRTEPITLSDGATIRVRIERGPTGDTILHEDYARHHDASAIYWRGHQLYLVWEDQLHPIEHPQFKLATTLDEAAETALAFFAKCAEDTITHAREHGIPVEACYSQS
;
A
#
# COMPACT_ATOMS: atom_id res chain seq x y z
N MET A 1 16.28 12.65 -3.97
CA MET A 1 14.82 12.42 -3.80
C MET A 1 14.60 10.91 -3.77
N LYS A 2 13.95 10.36 -2.75
CA LYS A 2 13.89 8.90 -2.55
C LYS A 2 12.93 8.25 -3.55
N THR A 3 13.27 7.07 -4.06
CA THR A 3 12.40 6.25 -4.91
C THR A 3 11.56 5.27 -4.10
N ARG A 4 11.77 5.23 -2.78
CA ARG A 4 11.10 4.36 -1.82
C ARG A 4 10.92 5.07 -0.48
N THR A 5 9.88 4.73 0.26
CA THR A 5 9.75 5.10 1.68
C THR A 5 10.76 4.34 2.53
N GLU A 6 10.90 4.74 3.80
CA GLU A 6 11.50 3.86 4.79
C GLU A 6 10.62 2.62 4.98
N PRO A 7 11.21 1.45 5.24
CA PRO A 7 10.44 0.25 5.51
C PRO A 7 9.87 0.29 6.93
N ILE A 8 8.74 -0.37 7.12
CA ILE A 8 8.19 -0.71 8.44
C ILE A 8 8.13 -2.23 8.59
N THR A 9 8.19 -2.70 9.83
CA THR A 9 8.06 -4.12 10.17
C THR A 9 6.66 -4.38 10.72
N LEU A 10 5.97 -5.35 10.12
CA LEU A 10 4.65 -5.81 10.51
C LEU A 10 4.71 -6.78 11.70
N SER A 11 3.57 -7.07 12.30
CA SER A 11 3.47 -7.91 13.50
C SER A 11 3.81 -9.39 13.27
N ASP A 12 3.90 -9.85 12.02
CA ASP A 12 4.39 -11.18 11.63
C ASP A 12 5.90 -11.21 11.31
N GLY A 13 6.57 -10.04 11.39
CA GLY A 13 7.98 -9.88 11.07
C GLY A 13 8.27 -9.60 9.58
N ALA A 14 7.25 -9.55 8.72
CA ALA A 14 7.41 -9.08 7.36
C ALA A 14 7.75 -7.59 7.33
N THR A 15 8.40 -7.15 6.25
CA THR A 15 8.70 -5.74 6.04
C THR A 15 8.04 -5.25 4.76
N ILE A 16 7.50 -4.05 4.84
CA ILE A 16 6.79 -3.38 3.75
C ILE A 16 7.35 -1.97 3.59
N ARG A 17 7.43 -1.53 2.35
CA ARG A 17 7.75 -0.16 1.95
C ARG A 17 6.96 0.19 0.70
N VAL A 18 6.92 1.47 0.36
CA VAL A 18 6.30 1.94 -0.88
C VAL A 18 7.38 2.31 -1.88
N ARG A 19 7.30 1.76 -3.09
CA ARG A 19 8.08 2.21 -4.26
C ARG A 19 7.31 3.28 -5.02
N ILE A 20 8.00 4.36 -5.34
CA ILE A 20 7.42 5.55 -5.98
C ILE A 20 7.73 5.52 -7.48
N GLU A 21 6.70 5.54 -8.31
CA GLU A 21 6.80 5.61 -9.77
C GLU A 21 6.06 6.85 -10.30
N ARG A 22 6.82 7.81 -10.83
CA ARG A 22 6.26 9.10 -11.25
C ARG A 22 5.80 9.04 -12.70
N GLY A 23 4.56 9.47 -12.93
CA GLY A 23 4.01 9.69 -14.25
C GLY A 23 4.47 11.02 -14.86
N PRO A 24 4.39 11.16 -16.18
CA PRO A 24 4.85 12.34 -16.91
C PRO A 24 3.99 13.59 -16.64
N THR A 25 2.80 13.44 -16.05
CA THR A 25 1.87 14.55 -15.79
C THR A 25 1.84 15.01 -14.33
N GLY A 26 2.80 14.54 -13.54
CA GLY A 26 2.88 14.83 -12.09
C GLY A 26 2.03 13.92 -11.22
N ASP A 27 1.33 12.97 -11.85
CA ASP A 27 0.71 11.82 -11.20
C ASP A 27 1.76 10.81 -10.74
N THR A 28 1.40 9.94 -9.80
CA THR A 28 2.33 8.94 -9.25
C THR A 28 1.61 7.65 -8.95
N ILE A 29 2.25 6.53 -9.26
CA ILE A 29 1.88 5.19 -8.80
C ILE A 29 2.77 4.83 -7.61
N LEU A 30 2.13 4.45 -6.51
CA LEU A 30 2.73 4.07 -5.24
C LEU A 30 2.53 2.57 -5.08
N HIS A 31 3.59 1.82 -5.35
CA HIS A 31 3.55 0.37 -5.34
C HIS A 31 3.93 -0.15 -3.97
N GLU A 32 3.13 -1.08 -3.45
CA GLU A 32 3.49 -1.92 -2.33
C GLU A 32 4.72 -2.77 -2.69
N ASP A 33 5.77 -2.74 -1.87
CA ASP A 33 7.02 -3.47 -2.10
C ASP A 33 7.34 -4.30 -0.85
N TYR A 34 6.87 -5.55 -0.83
CA TYR A 34 7.21 -6.52 0.20
C TYR A 34 8.61 -7.10 -0.03
N ALA A 35 9.28 -7.47 1.06
CA ALA A 35 10.51 -8.27 0.97
C ALA A 35 10.29 -9.70 0.41
N ARG A 36 9.04 -10.19 0.36
CA ARG A 36 8.66 -11.48 -0.22
C ARG A 36 7.79 -11.23 -1.46
N HIS A 37 8.14 -11.84 -2.59
CA HIS A 37 7.52 -11.61 -3.89
C HIS A 37 6.01 -11.84 -3.89
N HIS A 38 5.23 -10.78 -4.07
CA HIS A 38 3.79 -10.80 -4.37
C HIS A 38 3.50 -9.83 -5.51
N ASP A 39 2.38 -10.04 -6.21
CA ASP A 39 1.84 -9.01 -7.11
C ASP A 39 1.57 -7.76 -6.27
N ALA A 40 2.28 -6.69 -6.60
CA ALA A 40 2.26 -5.47 -5.82
C ALA A 40 0.91 -4.76 -5.97
N SER A 41 0.20 -4.56 -4.86
CA SER A 41 -0.91 -3.61 -4.82
C SER A 41 -0.39 -2.22 -5.17
N ALA A 42 -1.21 -1.41 -5.85
CA ALA A 42 -0.83 -0.06 -6.24
C ALA A 42 -1.87 0.97 -5.83
N ILE A 43 -1.38 2.13 -5.39
CA ILE A 43 -2.17 3.33 -5.16
C ILE A 43 -1.77 4.39 -6.18
N TYR A 44 -2.75 4.90 -6.91
CA TYR A 44 -2.58 6.03 -7.80
C TYR A 44 -2.86 7.33 -7.05
N TRP A 45 -1.94 8.30 -7.15
CA TRP A 45 -2.10 9.63 -6.56
C TRP A 45 -2.19 10.69 -7.66
N ARG A 46 -3.30 11.46 -7.65
CA ARG A 46 -3.56 12.52 -8.61
C ARG A 46 -4.38 13.65 -7.99
N GLY A 47 -3.95 14.89 -8.19
CA GLY A 47 -4.72 16.08 -7.80
C GLY A 47 -5.07 16.13 -6.30
N HIS A 48 -4.22 15.54 -5.46
CA HIS A 48 -4.36 15.31 -4.01
C HIS A 48 -5.18 14.11 -3.55
N GLN A 49 -5.88 13.41 -4.44
CA GLN A 49 -6.68 12.24 -4.09
C GLN A 49 -5.90 10.95 -4.32
N LEU A 50 -6.07 9.97 -3.43
CA LEU A 50 -5.53 8.62 -3.57
C LEU A 50 -6.62 7.66 -4.08
N TYR A 51 -6.21 6.73 -4.95
CA TYR A 51 -7.06 5.73 -5.59
C TYR A 51 -6.40 4.36 -5.50
N LEU A 52 -7.17 3.32 -5.17
CA LEU A 52 -6.74 1.94 -5.35
C LEU A 52 -6.79 1.57 -6.83
N VAL A 53 -5.75 0.88 -7.29
CA VAL A 53 -5.73 0.25 -8.60
C VAL A 53 -6.22 -1.19 -8.44
N TRP A 54 -7.37 -1.52 -9.03
CA TRP A 54 -7.97 -2.86 -8.99
C TRP A 54 -8.56 -3.16 -10.37
N GLU A 55 -8.26 -4.31 -10.97
CA GLU A 55 -8.76 -4.73 -12.29
C GLU A 55 -8.67 -3.62 -13.36
N ASP A 56 -7.53 -2.93 -13.45
CA ASP A 56 -7.28 -1.79 -14.34
C ASP A 56 -8.20 -0.57 -14.14
N GLN A 57 -8.94 -0.52 -13.02
CA GLN A 57 -9.80 0.59 -12.63
C GLN A 57 -9.23 1.35 -11.42
N LEU A 58 -9.59 2.63 -11.34
CA LEU A 58 -9.24 3.50 -10.22
C LEU A 58 -10.45 3.64 -9.29
N HIS A 59 -10.31 3.15 -8.07
CA HIS A 59 -11.33 3.26 -7.03
C HIS A 59 -10.87 4.29 -5.99
N PRO A 60 -11.62 5.39 -5.76
CA PRO A 60 -11.22 6.38 -4.77
C PRO A 60 -11.18 5.75 -3.37
N ILE A 61 -10.10 6.03 -2.63
CA ILE A 61 -10.03 5.62 -1.23
C ILE A 61 -10.94 6.56 -0.43
N GLU A 62 -12.00 6.02 0.18
CA GLU A 62 -12.97 6.80 0.95
C GLU A 62 -12.62 6.92 2.44
N HIS A 63 -11.65 6.12 2.92
CA HIS A 63 -11.25 6.17 4.32
C HIS A 63 -10.62 7.54 4.67
N PRO A 64 -11.14 8.29 5.66
CA PRO A 64 -10.75 9.68 5.89
C PRO A 64 -9.24 9.91 6.12
N GLN A 65 -8.56 8.93 6.72
CA GLN A 65 -7.12 9.01 6.98
C GLN A 65 -6.25 8.78 5.74
N PHE A 66 -6.79 8.14 4.70
CA PHE A 66 -6.02 7.69 3.53
C PHE A 66 -6.50 8.29 2.21
N LYS A 67 -7.53 9.14 2.26
CA LYS A 67 -8.20 9.69 1.09
C LYS A 67 -7.37 10.74 0.35
N LEU A 68 -6.66 11.58 1.10
CA LEU A 68 -6.01 12.78 0.59
C LEU A 68 -4.52 12.85 0.96
N ALA A 69 -3.73 13.48 0.09
CA ALA A 69 -2.36 13.90 0.37
C ALA A 69 -2.00 15.11 -0.50
N THR A 70 -1.38 16.13 0.09
CA THR A 70 -1.04 17.40 -0.59
C THR A 70 0.30 17.37 -1.30
N THR A 71 1.22 16.52 -0.84
CA THR A 71 2.56 16.35 -1.42
C THR A 71 2.81 14.89 -1.77
N LEU A 72 3.82 14.65 -2.60
CA LEU A 72 4.22 13.29 -2.94
C LEU A 72 4.78 12.54 -1.72
N ASP A 73 5.54 13.20 -0.86
CA ASP A 73 6.08 12.57 0.34
C ASP A 73 4.93 12.17 1.27
N GLU A 74 3.93 13.04 1.46
CA GLU A 74 2.70 12.72 2.18
C GLU A 74 1.93 11.57 1.52
N ALA A 75 1.81 11.57 0.18
CA ALA A 75 1.12 10.50 -0.53
C ALA A 75 1.82 9.15 -0.34
N ALA A 76 3.14 9.12 -0.36
CA ALA A 76 3.94 7.92 -0.15
C ALA A 76 3.81 7.38 1.29
N GLU A 77 3.86 8.25 2.30
CA GLU A 77 3.66 7.86 3.70
C GLU A 77 2.22 7.43 3.98
N THR A 78 1.23 8.11 3.38
CA THR A 78 -0.20 7.72 3.47
C THR A 78 -0.45 6.37 2.81
N ALA A 79 0.14 6.11 1.64
CA ALA A 79 0.07 4.81 0.98
C ALA A 79 0.75 3.72 1.83
N LEU A 80 1.90 4.01 2.43
CA LEU A 80 2.59 3.08 3.33
C LEU A 80 1.70 2.72 4.52
N ALA A 81 1.10 3.71 5.18
CA ALA A 81 0.19 3.49 6.30
C ALA A 81 -1.07 2.72 5.89
N PHE A 82 -1.61 2.98 4.69
CA PHE A 82 -2.74 2.23 4.15
C PHE A 82 -2.39 0.75 3.96
N PHE A 83 -1.31 0.46 3.23
CA PHE A 83 -0.89 -0.91 2.98
C PHE A 83 -0.53 -1.65 4.28
N ALA A 84 0.15 -0.97 5.20
CA ALA A 84 0.45 -1.50 6.54
C ALA A 84 -0.82 -1.92 7.28
N LYS A 85 -1.84 -1.06 7.27
CA LYS A 85 -3.12 -1.35 7.92
C LYS A 85 -3.81 -2.55 7.28
N CYS A 86 -3.89 -2.61 5.95
CA CYS A 86 -4.47 -3.75 5.26
C CYS A 86 -3.73 -5.05 5.61
N ALA A 87 -2.40 -5.03 5.61
CA ALA A 87 -1.59 -6.18 5.97
C ALA A 87 -1.79 -6.62 7.43
N GLU A 88 -1.85 -5.68 8.38
CA GLU A 88 -2.11 -5.99 9.80
C GLU A 88 -3.53 -6.52 10.04
N ASP A 89 -4.53 -6.00 9.33
CA ASP A 89 -5.90 -6.52 9.37
C ASP A 89 -5.92 -7.97 8.85
N THR A 90 -5.19 -8.27 7.76
CA THR A 90 -5.01 -9.63 7.24
C THR A 90 -4.30 -10.56 8.22
N ILE A 91 -3.20 -10.12 8.85
CA ILE A 91 -2.48 -10.90 9.86
C ILE A 91 -3.39 -11.21 11.06
N THR A 92 -4.15 -10.21 11.51
CA THR A 92 -5.10 -10.34 12.62
C THR A 92 -6.16 -11.38 12.28
N HIS A 93 -6.80 -11.26 11.10
CA HIS A 93 -7.77 -12.23 10.62
C HIS A 93 -7.20 -13.65 10.55
N ALA A 94 -6.00 -13.82 9.97
CA ALA A 94 -5.35 -15.11 9.88
C ALA A 94 -5.14 -15.76 11.26
N ARG A 95 -4.67 -14.97 12.24
CA ARG A 95 -4.48 -15.42 13.63
C ARG A 95 -5.79 -15.79 14.31
N GLU A 96 -6.84 -14.99 14.15
CA GLU A 96 -8.17 -15.24 14.73
C GLU A 96 -8.81 -16.53 14.19
N HIS A 97 -8.53 -16.87 12.93
CA HIS A 97 -9.10 -18.03 12.26
C HIS A 97 -8.15 -19.25 12.22
N GLY A 98 -6.95 -19.15 12.81
CA GLY A 98 -5.95 -20.23 12.79
C GLY A 98 -5.42 -20.55 11.39
N ILE A 99 -5.45 -19.58 10.48
CA ILE A 99 -4.94 -19.69 9.11
C ILE A 99 -3.47 -19.26 9.10
N PRO A 100 -2.57 -19.97 8.39
CA PRO A 100 -1.21 -19.48 8.18
C PRO A 100 -1.23 -18.12 7.48
N VAL A 101 -0.52 -17.12 8.02
CA VAL A 101 -0.49 -15.75 7.49
C VAL A 101 -0.02 -15.74 6.03
N GLU A 102 0.95 -16.60 5.68
CA GLU A 102 1.45 -16.76 4.31
C GLU A 102 0.37 -17.23 3.32
N ALA A 103 -0.65 -17.95 3.79
CA ALA A 103 -1.78 -18.38 2.98
C ALA A 103 -2.75 -17.23 2.65
N CYS A 104 -2.75 -16.16 3.45
CA CYS A 104 -3.57 -14.97 3.20
C CYS A 104 -2.92 -14.02 2.19
N TYR A 105 -1.59 -13.98 2.12
CA TYR A 105 -0.87 -13.20 1.11
C TYR A 105 -0.89 -13.82 -0.29
N SER A 106 -1.17 -15.12 -0.40
CA SER A 106 -1.14 -15.87 -1.67
C SER A 106 -2.48 -15.94 -2.40
N GLN A 107 -3.52 -15.23 -1.92
CA GLN A 107 -4.88 -15.26 -2.48
C GLN A 107 -5.33 -13.95 -3.16
N SER A 108 -4.41 -13.04 -3.46
CA SER A 108 -4.68 -11.78 -4.18
C SER A 108 -4.34 -11.91 -5.66
#